data_AF-A0A6L6T7U7-F1
#
_entry.id   AF-A0A6L6T7U7-F1
#
_cell.length_a   1.000
_cell.length_b   1.000
_cell.length_c   1.000
_cell.angle_alpha   90.00
_cell.angle_beta   90.00
_cell.angle_gamma   90.00
#
_symmetry.space_group_name_H-M   'P 1'
#
loop_
_entity.id
_entity.type
_entity.pdbx_description
1 polymer ?
#
loop_
_entity_poly.entity_id
_entity_poly.type
_entity_poly.pdbx_seq_one_letter_code
_entity_poly.pdbx_strand_id
1 'polypeptide(L)'
;MPAIKKVMLQNFKKFESLMLEFDAGVNVLIGDNETGKSSVLLGLDLALSASRSHVETIGYESLLAQSAVKAFQKGPRTLDQLPELVVEVFLEEGDDQGYYGTQNLAGAMTDGIGMKIAPLIEEFGATIHQLLQDDPEGFPYEYYGVKFYTFSGGPHVSYRRPVKHLLLDSSRIDSEYAAREYTRTVFSLNAEPAQRYSLENRYRRGKEAFRDEELAALNARLGAYQFGVRTSIRSNLETDLVITKDGITIENRGKGEQCFIKTEFALRRHEAKGELHALLLEEPENHLSHTKMKLLVEQLAATAGTQLFIATHSSHICSRLDLRHALLLGSDQQAGRLKALTEPTASFFMKAPDNNVLEFALSKKVILVEGDAEFILIEELYKKHSNGRTPQTDQVHIISIGGTSFKRYLELGKLLGIRVAAIRDNDGDYQQHCVENYKESLYKGAQIFADKDDARSTFEIGLYQDNKAACDELFAAGRKKLTVQEYMLKNKADAAFELLRRKSAALVAPQYIKDAIAWINE
;
A
#
# COMPACT_ATOMS: atom_id res chain seq x y z
N MET A 1 -21.20 -14.37 -7.59
CA MET A 1 -21.21 -13.20 -6.68
C MET A 1 -20.41 -12.12 -7.37
N PRO A 2 -20.86 -10.86 -7.43
CA PRO A 2 -20.06 -9.77 -7.99
C PRO A 2 -18.71 -9.66 -7.28
N ALA A 3 -17.61 -9.86 -8.00
CA ALA A 3 -16.24 -9.77 -7.49
C ALA A 3 -15.40 -8.84 -8.37
N ILE A 4 -14.39 -8.20 -7.79
CA ILE A 4 -13.45 -7.34 -8.49
C ILE A 4 -12.26 -8.18 -8.92
N LYS A 5 -12.01 -8.30 -10.22
CA LYS A 5 -10.88 -9.09 -10.77
C LYS A 5 -9.61 -8.29 -10.91
N LYS A 6 -9.72 -7.01 -11.27
CA LYS A 6 -8.56 -6.18 -11.59
C LYS A 6 -8.92 -4.70 -11.44
N VAL A 7 -7.91 -3.89 -11.09
CA VAL A 7 -8.00 -2.43 -11.19
C VAL A 7 -6.88 -1.91 -12.10
N MET A 8 -7.22 -0.92 -12.92
CA MET A 8 -6.26 -0.16 -13.72
C MET A 8 -6.35 1.32 -13.33
N LEU A 9 -5.21 1.90 -13.00
CA LEU A 9 -5.08 3.32 -12.67
C LEU A 9 -4.19 3.99 -13.72
N GLN A 10 -4.61 5.15 -14.22
CA GLN A 10 -3.83 5.98 -15.11
C GLN A 10 -3.88 7.43 -14.62
N ASN A 11 -2.71 8.05 -14.50
CA ASN A 11 -2.53 9.42 -13.99
C ASN A 11 -3.29 9.69 -12.68
N PHE A 12 -3.31 8.70 -11.78
CA PHE A 12 -4.04 8.75 -10.50
C PHE A 12 -3.06 8.90 -9.33
N LYS A 13 -3.08 10.06 -8.68
CA LYS A 13 -2.20 10.45 -7.57
C LYS A 13 -0.71 10.26 -7.93
N LYS A 14 -0.05 9.25 -7.36
CA LYS A 14 1.36 8.96 -7.64
C LYS A 14 1.56 8.01 -8.82
N PHE A 15 0.50 7.41 -9.36
CA PHE A 15 0.58 6.40 -10.41
C PHE A 15 0.41 7.03 -11.78
N GLU A 16 1.44 6.90 -12.63
CA GLU A 16 1.31 7.17 -14.06
C GLU A 16 0.50 6.05 -14.73
N SER A 17 0.86 4.81 -14.40
CA SER A 17 0.11 3.61 -14.74
C SER A 17 0.30 2.57 -13.65
N LEU A 18 -0.78 1.92 -13.23
CA LEU A 18 -0.75 0.76 -12.33
C LEU A 18 -1.83 -0.24 -12.77
N MET A 19 -1.48 -1.52 -12.78
CA MET A 19 -2.42 -2.61 -12.96
C MET A 19 -2.23 -3.63 -11.83
N LEU A 20 -3.33 -3.98 -11.15
CA LEU A 20 -3.33 -5.00 -10.09
C LEU A 20 -4.47 -5.99 -10.33
N GLU A 21 -4.14 -7.27 -10.22
CA GLU A 21 -5.10 -8.39 -10.29
C GLU A 21 -5.41 -8.95 -8.90
N PHE A 22 -6.66 -9.31 -8.66
CA PHE A 22 -7.16 -9.70 -7.35
C PHE A 22 -7.72 -11.12 -7.35
N ASP A 23 -7.55 -11.81 -6.22
CA ASP A 23 -8.24 -13.06 -5.93
C ASP A 23 -9.69 -12.76 -5.47
N ALA A 24 -10.63 -13.66 -5.73
CA ALA A 24 -12.03 -13.51 -5.30
C ALA A 24 -12.22 -13.51 -3.76
N GLY A 25 -11.20 -13.95 -3.02
CA GLY A 25 -11.19 -13.98 -1.56
C GLY A 25 -10.44 -12.78 -0.96
N VAL A 26 -9.33 -13.08 -0.29
CA VAL A 26 -8.51 -12.07 0.41
C VAL A 26 -7.43 -11.53 -0.52
N ASN A 27 -7.20 -10.21 -0.45
CA ASN A 27 -6.17 -9.47 -1.15
C ASN A 27 -5.46 -8.55 -0.16
N VAL A 28 -4.15 -8.70 -0.02
CA VAL A 28 -3.37 -7.92 0.95
C VAL A 28 -2.39 -7.03 0.20
N LEU A 29 -2.66 -5.74 0.16
CA LEU A 29 -1.77 -4.70 -0.37
C LEU A 29 -0.69 -4.40 0.69
N ILE A 30 0.54 -4.77 0.39
CA ILE A 30 1.70 -4.62 1.28
C ILE A 30 2.68 -3.67 0.60
N GLY A 31 3.21 -2.71 1.34
CA GLY A 31 4.13 -1.72 0.82
C GLY A 31 4.53 -0.76 1.94
N ASP A 32 5.65 -0.09 1.78
CA ASP A 32 6.08 0.95 2.73
C ASP A 32 5.10 2.14 2.69
N ASN A 33 5.31 3.13 3.55
CA ASN A 33 4.62 4.41 3.46
C ASN A 33 4.80 5.03 2.08
N GLU A 34 3.77 5.72 1.60
CA GLU A 34 3.77 6.41 0.29
C GLU A 34 3.94 5.51 -0.94
N THR A 35 3.92 4.17 -0.80
CA THR A 35 3.91 3.22 -1.94
C THR A 35 2.61 3.26 -2.75
N GLY A 36 1.53 3.81 -2.18
CA GLY A 36 0.26 4.06 -2.87
C GLY A 36 -0.87 3.10 -2.51
N LYS A 37 -0.72 2.27 -1.47
CA LYS A 37 -1.77 1.38 -0.95
C LYS A 37 -3.13 2.10 -0.76
N SER A 38 -3.12 3.21 -0.03
CA SER A 38 -4.32 4.05 0.20
C SER A 38 -4.88 4.63 -1.09
N SER A 39 -4.02 4.89 -2.08
CA SER A 39 -4.46 5.38 -3.39
C SER A 39 -5.19 4.30 -4.18
N VAL A 40 -4.75 3.04 -4.10
CA VAL A 40 -5.47 1.91 -4.70
C VAL A 40 -6.85 1.74 -4.07
N LEU A 41 -6.93 1.72 -2.72
CA LEU A 41 -8.22 1.61 -2.02
C LEU A 41 -9.16 2.78 -2.33
N LEU A 42 -8.63 4.02 -2.37
CA LEU A 42 -9.40 5.20 -2.76
C LEU A 42 -9.89 5.12 -4.21
N GLY A 43 -9.04 4.69 -5.15
CA GLY A 43 -9.43 4.53 -6.55
C GLY A 43 -10.61 3.56 -6.70
N LEU A 44 -10.53 2.40 -6.03
CA LEU A 44 -11.63 1.44 -5.94
C LEU A 44 -12.89 2.10 -5.35
N ASP A 45 -12.79 2.79 -4.21
CA ASP A 45 -13.93 3.44 -3.56
C ASP A 45 -14.62 4.49 -4.46
N LEU A 46 -13.84 5.35 -5.12
CA LEU A 46 -14.37 6.39 -5.99
C LEU A 46 -15.08 5.80 -7.22
N ALA A 47 -14.46 4.83 -7.90
CA ALA A 47 -15.07 4.19 -9.08
C ALA A 47 -16.32 3.38 -8.72
N LEU A 48 -16.29 2.60 -7.63
CA LEU A 48 -17.42 1.78 -7.20
C LEU A 48 -18.60 2.63 -6.68
N SER A 49 -18.32 3.72 -5.94
CA SER A 49 -19.37 4.56 -5.35
C SER A 49 -20.10 5.44 -6.36
N ALA A 50 -19.46 5.76 -7.49
CA ALA A 50 -19.93 6.72 -8.50
C ALA A 50 -20.37 8.07 -7.89
N SER A 51 -19.68 8.52 -6.83
CA SER A 51 -20.05 9.72 -6.09
C SER A 51 -19.31 10.95 -6.60
N ARG A 52 -19.97 11.75 -7.46
CA ARG A 52 -19.41 13.00 -7.97
C ARG A 52 -19.01 13.97 -6.86
N SER A 53 -19.88 14.12 -5.85
CA SER A 53 -19.60 15.00 -4.72
C SER A 53 -18.39 14.55 -3.91
N HIS A 54 -18.14 13.24 -3.79
CA HIS A 54 -16.95 12.73 -3.11
C HIS A 54 -15.67 13.09 -3.88
N VAL A 55 -15.67 12.91 -5.20
CA VAL A 55 -14.55 13.29 -6.07
C VAL A 55 -14.28 14.80 -5.99
N GLU A 56 -15.33 15.62 -6.12
CA GLU A 56 -15.23 17.08 -6.05
C GLU A 56 -14.75 17.59 -4.68
N THR A 57 -15.14 16.91 -3.59
CA THR A 57 -14.68 17.27 -2.24
C THR A 57 -13.18 17.02 -2.05
N ILE A 58 -12.63 16.00 -2.71
CA ILE A 58 -11.18 15.73 -2.69
C ILE A 58 -10.42 16.75 -3.56
N GLY A 59 -11.03 17.18 -4.66
CA GLY A 59 -10.43 18.09 -5.64
C GLY A 59 -9.70 17.35 -6.76
N TYR A 60 -9.83 17.85 -7.99
CA TYR A 60 -9.20 17.23 -9.17
C TYR A 60 -7.67 17.38 -9.12
N GLU A 61 -7.17 18.48 -8.59
CA GLU A 61 -5.77 18.79 -8.36
C GLU A 61 -5.09 17.83 -7.36
N SER A 62 -5.87 17.27 -6.43
CA SER A 62 -5.40 16.26 -5.46
C SER A 62 -5.42 14.84 -6.02
N LEU A 63 -6.21 14.59 -7.07
CA LEU A 63 -6.40 13.28 -7.67
C LEU A 63 -5.53 13.07 -8.91
N LEU A 64 -5.40 14.07 -9.78
CA LEU A 64 -4.62 14.01 -11.01
C LEU A 64 -3.11 13.90 -10.72
N ALA A 65 -2.42 13.02 -11.44
CA ALA A 65 -1.00 12.82 -11.21
C ALA A 65 -0.18 14.07 -11.53
N GLN A 66 0.61 14.51 -10.54
CA GLN A 66 1.45 15.70 -10.70
C GLN A 66 2.53 15.50 -11.78
N SER A 67 3.00 14.27 -12.01
CA SER A 67 3.93 13.97 -13.09
C SER A 67 3.31 14.22 -14.47
N ALA A 68 2.04 13.86 -14.67
CA ALA A 68 1.29 14.11 -15.90
C ALA A 68 1.09 15.61 -16.14
N VAL A 69 0.73 16.38 -15.11
CA VAL A 69 0.60 17.84 -15.18
C VAL A 69 1.94 18.49 -15.54
N LYS A 70 3.03 18.10 -14.88
CA LYS A 70 4.38 18.61 -15.18
C LYS A 70 4.84 18.22 -16.59
N ALA A 71 4.50 17.03 -17.07
CA ALA A 71 4.82 16.58 -18.42
C ALA A 71 4.09 17.44 -19.47
N PHE A 72 2.80 17.71 -19.27
CA PHE A 72 2.01 18.62 -20.11
C PHE A 72 2.59 20.04 -20.11
N GLN A 73 2.90 20.60 -18.94
CA GLN A 73 3.44 21.96 -18.82
C GLN A 73 4.80 22.12 -19.50
N LYS A 74 5.61 21.05 -19.61
CA LYS A 74 6.89 21.04 -20.33
C LYS A 74 6.74 20.79 -21.84
N GLY A 75 5.62 20.20 -22.25
CA GLY A 75 5.34 19.82 -23.63
C GLY A 75 4.53 20.87 -24.41
N PRO A 76 4.02 20.51 -25.59
CA PRO A 76 3.07 21.33 -26.35
C PRO A 76 1.76 21.50 -25.55
N ARG A 77 1.41 22.74 -25.22
CA ARG A 77 0.24 23.08 -24.41
C ARG A 77 -1.02 23.20 -25.27
N THR A 78 -1.39 22.10 -25.92
CA THR A 78 -2.57 22.02 -26.78
C THR A 78 -3.69 21.23 -26.11
N LEU A 79 -4.93 21.44 -26.55
CA LEU A 79 -6.12 20.83 -25.94
C LEU A 79 -6.06 19.31 -25.93
N ASP A 80 -5.49 18.70 -26.98
CA ASP A 80 -5.34 17.25 -27.14
C ASP A 80 -4.27 16.62 -26.24
N GLN A 81 -3.39 17.44 -25.64
CA GLN A 81 -2.33 16.99 -24.74
C GLN A 81 -2.70 17.13 -23.26
N LEU A 82 -3.87 17.68 -22.95
CA LEU A 82 -4.34 17.80 -21.57
C LEU A 82 -4.48 16.40 -20.95
N PRO A 83 -3.82 16.15 -19.80
CA PRO A 83 -3.80 14.82 -19.22
C PRO A 83 -5.18 14.44 -18.69
N GLU A 84 -5.54 13.17 -18.87
CA GLU A 84 -6.75 12.58 -18.31
C GLU A 84 -6.36 11.59 -17.21
N LEU A 85 -7.18 11.52 -16.16
CA LEU A 85 -7.10 10.50 -15.12
C LEU A 85 -8.18 9.46 -15.36
N VAL A 86 -7.80 8.19 -15.27
CA VAL A 86 -8.71 7.06 -15.43
C VAL A 86 -8.50 6.05 -14.30
N VAL A 87 -9.61 5.60 -13.72
CA VAL A 87 -9.67 4.47 -12.79
C VAL A 87 -10.70 3.48 -13.30
N GLU A 88 -10.27 2.28 -13.65
CA GLU A 88 -11.13 1.22 -14.18
C GLU A 88 -11.10 0.00 -13.27
N VAL A 89 -12.30 -0.53 -13.00
CA VAL A 89 -12.52 -1.69 -12.14
C VAL A 89 -13.16 -2.78 -12.99
N PHE A 90 -12.39 -3.84 -13.21
CA PHE A 90 -12.80 -5.02 -13.95
C PHE A 90 -13.49 -5.98 -13.00
N LEU A 91 -14.66 -6.46 -13.41
CA LEU A 91 -15.52 -7.29 -12.60
C LEU A 91 -15.49 -8.74 -13.08
N GLU A 92 -15.92 -9.65 -12.21
CA GLU A 92 -16.28 -11.00 -12.64
C GLU A 92 -17.51 -10.92 -13.56
N GLU A 93 -17.43 -11.60 -14.70
CA GLU A 93 -18.46 -11.57 -15.73
C GLU A 93 -19.76 -12.18 -15.21
N GLY A 94 -20.85 -11.46 -15.40
CA GLY A 94 -22.20 -11.88 -15.07
C GLY A 94 -23.14 -11.81 -16.27
N ASP A 95 -24.44 -11.95 -15.98
CA ASP A 95 -25.48 -11.94 -17.02
C ASP A 95 -25.92 -10.52 -17.44
N ASP A 96 -25.53 -9.48 -16.68
CA ASP A 96 -25.94 -8.09 -16.94
C ASP A 96 -25.05 -7.47 -18.03
N GLN A 97 -25.55 -7.55 -19.27
CA GLN A 97 -24.93 -6.95 -20.47
C GLN A 97 -24.69 -5.43 -20.34
N GLY A 98 -25.29 -4.76 -19.34
CA GLY A 98 -25.01 -3.35 -19.05
C GLY A 98 -23.57 -3.08 -18.60
N TYR A 99 -22.82 -4.09 -18.15
CA TYR A 99 -21.42 -3.95 -17.77
C TYR A 99 -20.43 -4.54 -18.78
N TYR A 100 -20.90 -5.40 -19.70
CA TYR A 100 -20.07 -6.15 -20.64
C TYR A 100 -19.70 -5.31 -21.87
N GLY A 101 -18.41 -5.09 -22.11
CA GLY A 101 -17.96 -4.40 -23.33
C GLY A 101 -16.47 -4.11 -23.38
N THR A 102 -16.07 -3.34 -24.39
CA THR A 102 -14.66 -2.99 -24.68
C THR A 102 -14.29 -1.56 -24.30
N GLN A 103 -15.18 -0.80 -23.67
CA GLN A 103 -14.91 0.59 -23.26
C GLN A 103 -14.04 0.61 -21.98
N ASN A 104 -12.83 0.08 -22.09
CA ASN A 104 -11.80 0.08 -21.07
C ASN A 104 -10.41 0.33 -21.69
N LEU A 105 -9.44 0.75 -20.89
CA LEU A 105 -8.06 1.04 -21.28
C LEU A 105 -7.36 -0.13 -21.97
N ALA A 106 -7.74 -1.37 -21.63
CA ALA A 106 -7.16 -2.57 -22.24
C ALA A 106 -7.86 -2.97 -23.55
N GLY A 107 -8.99 -2.34 -23.91
CA GLY A 107 -9.83 -2.74 -25.04
C GLY A 107 -10.39 -4.16 -24.95
N ALA A 108 -10.35 -4.76 -23.75
CA ALA A 108 -10.72 -6.16 -23.53
C ALA A 108 -12.25 -6.31 -23.44
N MET A 109 -12.83 -7.32 -24.08
CA MET A 109 -14.27 -7.59 -23.96
C MET A 109 -14.57 -8.26 -22.62
N THR A 110 -15.09 -7.50 -21.65
CA THR A 110 -15.35 -8.02 -20.29
C THR A 110 -16.28 -7.10 -19.49
N ASP A 111 -16.69 -7.53 -18.30
CA ASP A 111 -17.50 -6.72 -17.39
C ASP A 111 -16.65 -5.69 -16.63
N GLY A 112 -17.15 -4.47 -16.53
CA GLY A 112 -16.52 -3.49 -15.67
C GLY A 112 -17.15 -2.11 -15.65
N ILE A 113 -16.54 -1.27 -14.84
CA ILE A 113 -16.91 0.13 -14.64
C ILE A 113 -15.66 1.00 -14.60
N GLY A 114 -15.84 2.30 -14.82
CA GLY A 114 -14.75 3.26 -14.74
C GLY A 114 -15.17 4.63 -14.26
N MET A 115 -14.17 5.36 -13.79
CA MET A 115 -14.21 6.78 -13.48
C MET A 115 -13.14 7.46 -14.35
N LYS A 116 -13.53 8.53 -15.03
CA LYS A 116 -12.63 9.37 -15.83
C LYS A 116 -12.75 10.82 -15.39
N ILE A 117 -11.62 11.46 -15.12
CA ILE A 117 -11.51 12.91 -14.90
C ILE A 117 -10.78 13.48 -16.11
N ALA A 118 -11.46 14.34 -16.86
CA ALA A 118 -11.00 14.82 -18.15
C ALA A 118 -11.45 16.27 -18.38
N PRO A 119 -10.75 17.02 -19.25
CA PRO A 119 -11.16 18.38 -19.62
C PRO A 119 -12.49 18.35 -20.37
N LEU A 120 -13.36 19.31 -20.05
CA LEU A 120 -14.65 19.52 -20.68
C LEU A 120 -14.48 20.32 -21.98
N ILE A 121 -13.83 19.69 -22.97
CA ILE A 121 -13.43 20.34 -24.23
C ILE A 121 -14.66 20.72 -25.07
N GLU A 122 -15.72 19.91 -25.07
CA GLU A 122 -16.93 20.18 -25.84
C GLU A 122 -17.62 21.46 -25.36
N GLU A 123 -17.65 21.68 -24.05
CA GLU A 123 -18.31 22.84 -23.44
C GLU A 123 -17.39 24.07 -23.35
N PHE A 124 -16.10 23.88 -23.09
CA PHE A 124 -15.19 24.96 -22.72
C PHE A 124 -13.89 25.02 -23.53
N GLY A 125 -13.76 24.28 -24.63
CA GLY A 125 -12.51 24.18 -25.41
C GLY A 125 -11.92 25.53 -25.82
N ALA A 126 -12.74 26.48 -26.27
CA ALA A 126 -12.28 27.83 -26.64
C ALA A 126 -11.70 28.60 -25.45
N THR A 127 -12.38 28.52 -24.29
CA THR A 127 -11.95 29.16 -23.05
C THR A 127 -10.66 28.54 -22.52
N ILE A 128 -10.55 27.21 -22.55
CA ILE A 128 -9.34 26.49 -22.13
C ILE A 128 -8.17 26.87 -23.04
N HIS A 129 -8.38 26.90 -24.36
CA HIS A 129 -7.34 27.28 -25.31
C HIS A 129 -6.83 28.70 -25.07
N GLN A 130 -7.73 29.65 -24.80
CA GLN A 130 -7.34 31.01 -24.45
C GLN A 130 -6.57 31.07 -23.13
N LEU A 131 -7.03 30.35 -22.10
CA LEU A 131 -6.34 30.30 -20.81
C LEU A 131 -4.92 29.75 -20.93
N LEU A 132 -4.70 28.71 -21.73
CA LEU A 132 -3.37 28.14 -21.98
C LEU A 132 -2.43 29.11 -22.72
N GLN A 133 -2.97 30.10 -23.45
CA GLN A 133 -2.19 31.16 -24.09
C GLN A 133 -1.87 32.31 -23.11
N ASP A 134 -2.85 32.69 -22.29
CA ASP A 134 -2.78 33.84 -21.39
C ASP A 134 -1.97 33.55 -20.12
N ASP A 135 -2.10 32.34 -19.56
CA ASP A 135 -1.33 31.87 -18.40
C ASP A 135 -0.57 30.58 -18.74
N PRO A 136 0.67 30.70 -19.23
CA PRO A 136 1.46 29.55 -19.63
C PRO A 136 1.82 28.64 -18.43
N GLU A 137 1.91 29.16 -17.21
CA GLU A 137 2.26 28.36 -16.02
C GLU A 137 1.02 27.72 -15.36
N GLY A 138 -0.16 28.24 -15.65
CA GLY A 138 -1.45 27.75 -15.16
C GLY A 138 -1.83 26.36 -15.66
N PHE A 139 -2.70 25.68 -14.90
CA PHE A 139 -3.35 24.44 -15.31
C PHE A 139 -4.87 24.55 -15.07
N PRO A 140 -5.72 24.25 -16.08
CA PRO A 140 -7.14 24.59 -16.09
C PRO A 140 -8.02 23.60 -15.30
N TYR A 141 -7.73 23.38 -14.01
CA TYR A 141 -8.48 22.42 -13.17
C TYR A 141 -9.98 22.71 -13.11
N GLU A 142 -10.38 23.97 -13.18
CA GLU A 142 -11.78 24.43 -13.12
C GLU A 142 -12.61 23.94 -14.31
N TYR A 143 -11.95 23.53 -15.40
CA TYR A 143 -12.60 23.03 -16.62
C TYR A 143 -12.51 21.51 -16.75
N TYR A 144 -12.07 20.82 -15.69
CA TYR A 144 -12.15 19.37 -15.61
C TYR A 144 -13.51 18.93 -15.06
N GLY A 145 -13.93 17.73 -15.45
CA GLY A 145 -15.13 17.10 -14.93
C GLY A 145 -14.94 15.60 -14.75
N VAL A 146 -15.71 15.03 -13.83
CA VAL A 146 -15.76 13.57 -13.61
C VAL A 146 -16.92 12.91 -14.37
N LYS A 147 -16.61 11.83 -15.08
CA LYS A 147 -17.56 10.95 -15.76
C LYS A 147 -17.42 9.53 -15.20
N PHE A 148 -18.56 8.88 -14.95
CA PHE A 148 -18.63 7.48 -14.52
C PHE A 148 -19.32 6.67 -15.61
N TYR A 149 -18.74 5.53 -15.97
CA TYR A 149 -19.19 4.71 -17.10
C TYR A 149 -19.07 3.23 -16.81
N THR A 150 -19.77 2.41 -17.60
CA THR A 150 -19.61 0.95 -17.67
C THR A 150 -18.81 0.58 -18.92
N PHE A 151 -18.23 -0.63 -18.97
CA PHE A 151 -17.48 -1.05 -20.17
C PHE A 151 -18.35 -1.30 -21.40
N SER A 152 -19.67 -1.39 -21.24
CA SER A 152 -20.62 -1.37 -22.37
C SER A 152 -20.81 0.04 -22.97
N GLY A 153 -20.29 1.09 -22.32
CA GLY A 153 -20.42 2.49 -22.74
C GLY A 153 -21.60 3.24 -22.09
N GLY A 154 -22.36 2.58 -21.21
CA GLY A 154 -23.46 3.21 -20.47
C GLY A 154 -22.99 4.07 -19.28
N PRO A 155 -23.86 4.92 -18.72
CA PRO A 155 -23.55 5.67 -17.50
C PRO A 155 -23.55 4.76 -16.26
N HIS A 156 -22.55 4.93 -15.39
CA HIS A 156 -22.51 4.31 -14.06
C HIS A 156 -22.99 5.30 -12.98
N VAL A 157 -23.90 4.87 -12.10
CA VAL A 157 -24.62 5.74 -11.16
C VAL A 157 -24.67 5.17 -9.75
N SER A 158 -24.62 6.06 -8.75
CA SER A 158 -24.41 5.71 -7.34
C SER A 158 -25.47 4.80 -6.71
N TYR A 159 -26.70 4.76 -7.25
CA TYR A 159 -27.79 3.90 -6.76
C TYR A 159 -27.84 2.51 -7.41
N ARG A 160 -27.09 2.29 -8.50
CA ARG A 160 -26.96 1.00 -9.18
C ARG A 160 -25.50 0.55 -9.13
N ARG A 161 -25.08 0.02 -7.98
CA ARG A 161 -23.72 -0.46 -7.77
C ARG A 161 -23.64 -1.98 -8.04
N PRO A 162 -22.83 -2.43 -9.01
CA PRO A 162 -22.66 -3.87 -9.28
C PRO A 162 -21.97 -4.58 -8.11
N VAL A 163 -21.03 -3.90 -7.45
CA VAL A 163 -20.35 -4.37 -6.24
C VAL A 163 -20.71 -3.40 -5.11
N LYS A 164 -21.42 -3.89 -4.10
CA LYS A 164 -21.68 -3.15 -2.86
C LYS A 164 -20.43 -3.23 -1.98
N HIS A 165 -19.78 -2.10 -1.74
CA HIS A 165 -18.54 -2.06 -0.98
C HIS A 165 -18.60 -1.14 0.23
N LEU A 166 -17.65 -1.31 1.13
CA LEU A 166 -17.41 -0.44 2.29
C LEU A 166 -15.91 -0.20 2.46
N LEU A 167 -15.51 1.06 2.62
CA LEU A 167 -14.15 1.45 3.01
C LEU A 167 -14.10 1.78 4.50
N LEU A 168 -13.21 1.12 5.23
CA LEU A 168 -12.87 1.40 6.63
C LEU A 168 -11.43 1.87 6.72
N ASP A 169 -11.26 3.17 6.92
CA ASP A 169 -9.97 3.77 7.24
C ASP A 169 -9.83 3.90 8.76
N SER A 170 -8.95 3.07 9.33
CA SER A 170 -8.70 3.08 10.77
C SER A 170 -7.92 4.32 11.24
N SER A 171 -7.14 4.94 10.35
CA SER A 171 -6.33 6.13 10.66
C SER A 171 -7.19 7.39 10.83
N ARG A 172 -8.37 7.42 10.19
CA ARG A 172 -9.33 8.52 10.22
C ARG A 172 -10.52 8.26 11.14
N ILE A 173 -10.40 7.32 12.09
CA ILE A 173 -11.51 6.92 12.98
C ILE A 173 -12.11 8.11 13.76
N ASP A 174 -11.30 9.14 14.07
CA ASP A 174 -11.74 10.33 14.82
C ASP A 174 -12.39 11.41 13.94
N SER A 175 -12.39 11.27 12.61
CA SER A 175 -13.02 12.25 11.73
C SER A 175 -14.54 12.11 11.83
N GLU A 176 -15.21 13.19 12.26
CA GLU A 176 -16.68 13.26 12.27
C GLU A 176 -17.27 12.95 10.89
N TYR A 177 -16.58 13.36 9.83
CA TYR A 177 -16.94 13.03 8.45
C TYR A 177 -16.86 11.51 8.19
N ALA A 178 -15.75 10.86 8.57
CA ALA A 178 -15.59 9.41 8.38
C ALA A 178 -16.62 8.60 9.20
N ALA A 179 -16.95 9.04 10.42
CA ALA A 179 -17.99 8.43 11.23
C ALA A 179 -19.39 8.55 10.60
N ARG A 180 -19.72 9.73 10.05
CA ARG A 180 -20.98 9.96 9.33
C ARG A 180 -21.06 9.15 8.04
N GLU A 181 -20.00 9.11 7.24
CA GLU A 181 -19.96 8.32 6.00
C GLU A 181 -20.09 6.81 6.26
N TYR A 182 -19.42 6.32 7.31
CA TYR A 182 -19.59 4.95 7.78
C TYR A 182 -21.04 4.67 8.17
N THR A 183 -21.63 5.54 9.00
CA THR A 183 -23.03 5.41 9.45
C THR A 183 -24.01 5.42 8.30
N ARG A 184 -23.83 6.33 7.33
CA ARG A 184 -24.64 6.41 6.11
C ARG A 184 -24.54 5.14 5.29
N THR A 185 -23.32 4.66 5.06
CA THR A 185 -23.09 3.44 4.27
C THR A 185 -23.76 2.25 4.95
N VAL A 186 -23.55 2.09 6.25
CA VAL A 186 -24.20 1.06 7.06
C VAL A 186 -25.71 1.16 7.01
N PHE A 187 -26.29 2.35 7.19
CA PHE A 187 -27.74 2.55 7.09
C PHE A 187 -28.26 2.15 5.70
N SER A 188 -27.57 2.55 4.63
CA SER A 188 -27.92 2.20 3.25
C SER A 188 -27.84 0.71 2.95
N LEU A 189 -26.93 -0.01 3.60
CA LEU A 189 -26.79 -1.47 3.52
C LEU A 189 -27.89 -2.19 4.31
N ASN A 190 -28.47 -1.55 5.33
CA ASN A 190 -29.44 -2.15 6.25
C ASN A 190 -30.90 -1.76 5.97
N ALA A 191 -31.13 -0.74 5.15
CA ALA A 191 -32.46 -0.23 4.81
C ALA A 191 -32.69 -0.21 3.28
N GLU A 192 -33.71 -0.94 2.83
CA GLU A 192 -34.10 -0.98 1.42
C GLU A 192 -34.50 0.43 0.91
N PRO A 193 -34.35 0.73 -0.40
CA PRO A 193 -34.62 2.05 -0.94
C PRO A 193 -36.00 2.62 -0.56
N ALA A 194 -37.06 1.79 -0.63
CA ALA A 194 -38.41 2.19 -0.26
C ALA A 194 -38.53 2.55 1.23
N GLN A 195 -37.85 1.79 2.11
CA GLN A 195 -37.83 2.06 3.54
C GLN A 195 -37.06 3.35 3.85
N ARG A 196 -35.92 3.58 3.19
CA ARG A 196 -35.13 4.81 3.35
C ARG A 196 -35.93 6.06 3.01
N TYR A 197 -36.57 6.09 1.84
CA TYR A 197 -37.40 7.22 1.44
C TYR A 197 -38.56 7.47 2.42
N SER A 198 -39.17 6.40 2.94
CA SER A 198 -40.23 6.51 3.96
C SER A 198 -39.71 7.13 5.26
N LEU A 199 -38.55 6.65 5.75
CA LEU A 199 -37.92 7.17 6.97
C LEU A 199 -37.47 8.62 6.82
N GLU A 200 -36.84 8.98 5.70
CA GLU A 200 -36.43 10.36 5.41
C GLU A 200 -37.62 11.32 5.36
N ASN A 201 -38.73 10.89 4.73
CA ASN A 201 -39.94 11.70 4.66
C ASN A 201 -40.56 11.91 6.05
N ARG A 202 -40.65 10.85 6.87
CA ARG A 202 -41.12 10.95 8.26
C ARG A 202 -40.23 11.86 9.10
N TYR A 203 -38.92 11.74 8.94
CA TYR A 203 -37.95 12.59 9.65
C TYR A 203 -38.13 14.08 9.28
N ARG A 204 -38.31 14.37 7.98
CA ARG A 204 -38.60 15.74 7.50
C ARG A 204 -39.88 16.29 8.09
N ARG A 205 -40.96 15.50 8.10
CA ARG A 205 -42.24 15.88 8.73
C ARG A 205 -42.07 16.14 10.23
N GLY A 206 -41.24 15.36 10.92
CA GLY A 206 -40.91 15.61 12.33
C GLY A 206 -40.19 16.95 12.54
N LYS A 207 -39.25 17.31 11.65
CA LYS A 207 -38.60 18.63 11.67
C LYS A 207 -39.59 19.78 11.43
N GLU A 208 -40.55 19.58 10.53
CA GLU A 208 -41.64 20.54 10.26
C GLU A 208 -42.57 20.68 11.48
N ALA A 209 -43.00 19.56 12.07
CA ALA A 209 -43.85 19.55 13.26
C ALA A 209 -43.16 20.24 14.45
N PHE A 210 -41.87 19.99 14.68
CA PHE A 210 -41.12 20.69 15.74
C PHE A 210 -41.09 22.21 15.53
N ARG A 211 -40.98 22.67 14.28
CA ARG A 211 -41.07 24.10 13.95
C ARG A 211 -42.46 24.65 14.23
N ASP A 212 -43.50 23.93 13.81
CA ASP A 212 -44.88 24.42 13.81
C ASP A 212 -45.56 24.29 15.18
N GLU A 213 -45.08 23.39 16.04
CA GLU A 213 -45.63 23.12 17.37
C GLU A 213 -44.71 23.67 18.47
N GLU A 214 -43.48 23.16 18.58
CA GLU A 214 -42.58 23.47 19.71
C GLU A 214 -41.98 24.89 19.61
N LEU A 215 -41.72 25.38 18.39
CA LEU A 215 -41.23 26.75 18.17
C LEU A 215 -42.34 27.79 17.97
N ALA A 216 -43.62 27.39 17.98
CA ALA A 216 -44.75 28.26 17.63
C ALA A 216 -44.81 29.54 18.48
N ALA A 217 -44.72 29.39 19.81
CA ALA A 217 -44.81 30.53 20.74
C ALA A 217 -43.62 31.48 20.62
N LEU A 218 -42.43 30.97 20.29
CA LEU A 218 -41.25 31.78 20.05
C LEU A 218 -41.37 32.52 18.72
N ASN A 219 -41.79 31.82 17.66
CA ASN A 219 -41.96 32.38 16.32
C ASN A 219 -43.05 33.46 16.28
N ALA A 220 -44.14 33.30 17.04
CA ALA A 220 -45.18 34.32 17.15
C ALA A 220 -44.66 35.66 17.70
N ARG A 221 -43.54 35.66 18.46
CA ARG A 221 -42.94 36.88 19.04
C ARG A 221 -42.01 37.62 18.08
N LEU A 222 -41.69 37.03 16.91
CA LEU A 222 -40.68 37.54 15.98
C LEU A 222 -41.26 38.35 14.81
N GLY A 223 -42.58 38.52 14.76
CA GLY A 223 -43.26 39.31 13.73
C GLY A 223 -43.12 38.67 12.33
N ALA A 224 -42.37 39.33 11.44
CA ALA A 224 -42.17 38.85 10.06
C ALA A 224 -41.11 37.74 9.92
N TYR A 225 -40.38 37.43 10.99
CA TYR A 225 -39.31 36.43 10.98
C TYR A 225 -39.74 35.16 11.72
N GLN A 226 -39.16 34.01 11.35
CA GLN A 226 -39.36 32.75 12.04
C GLN A 226 -38.08 31.93 12.10
N PHE A 227 -37.87 31.21 13.19
CA PHE A 227 -36.88 30.14 13.27
C PHE A 227 -37.41 28.88 12.58
N GLY A 228 -36.54 28.19 11.86
CA GLY A 228 -36.85 26.92 11.19
C GLY A 228 -35.79 25.87 11.49
N VAL A 229 -36.17 24.60 11.36
CA VAL A 229 -35.23 23.47 11.46
C VAL A 229 -34.65 23.18 10.07
N ARG A 230 -33.33 23.13 9.97
CA ARG A 230 -32.63 22.94 8.69
C ARG A 230 -33.01 21.59 8.06
N THR A 231 -33.44 21.65 6.80
CA THR A 231 -33.64 20.48 5.94
C THR A 231 -32.88 20.72 4.64
N SER A 232 -31.85 19.92 4.37
CA SER A 232 -31.04 20.02 3.16
C SER A 232 -30.28 18.72 2.92
N ILE A 233 -29.55 18.62 1.81
CA ILE A 233 -28.63 17.49 1.55
C ILE A 233 -27.57 17.37 2.66
N ARG A 234 -27.21 18.48 3.33
CA ARG A 234 -26.25 18.52 4.45
C ARG A 234 -26.89 18.42 5.83
N SER A 235 -28.23 18.28 5.91
CA SER A 235 -28.97 18.12 7.17
C SER A 235 -30.25 17.36 6.89
N ASN A 236 -30.14 16.04 6.91
CA ASN A 236 -31.19 15.07 6.64
C ASN A 236 -31.08 13.90 7.66
N LEU A 237 -31.91 12.87 7.49
CA LEU A 237 -31.88 11.71 8.40
C LEU A 237 -30.49 11.06 8.44
N GLU A 238 -29.92 10.77 7.27
CA GLU A 238 -28.65 10.05 7.17
C GLU A 238 -27.47 10.82 7.78
N THR A 239 -27.47 12.16 7.74
CA THR A 239 -26.43 12.99 8.38
C THR A 239 -26.57 13.08 9.88
N ASP A 240 -27.78 12.89 10.40
CA ASP A 240 -28.12 13.11 11.81
C ASP A 240 -28.19 11.77 12.58
N LEU A 241 -28.02 10.63 11.90
CA LEU A 241 -27.93 9.29 12.50
C LEU A 241 -26.57 9.07 13.16
N VAL A 242 -26.59 8.28 14.24
CA VAL A 242 -25.41 7.74 14.93
C VAL A 242 -25.62 6.27 15.24
N ILE A 243 -24.54 5.50 15.33
CA ILE A 243 -24.60 4.10 15.76
C ILE A 243 -24.24 4.03 17.24
N THR A 244 -25.06 3.33 18.02
CA THR A 244 -24.84 3.12 19.46
C THR A 244 -24.73 1.63 19.79
N LYS A 245 -23.91 1.32 20.80
CA LYS A 245 -23.84 0.02 21.47
C LYS A 245 -23.99 0.28 22.96
N ASP A 246 -24.86 -0.43 23.65
CA ASP A 246 -25.17 -0.22 25.08
C ASP A 246 -25.50 1.24 25.44
N GLY A 247 -26.17 1.98 24.55
CA GLY A 247 -26.53 3.39 24.74
C GLY A 247 -25.39 4.41 24.55
N ILE A 248 -24.17 3.95 24.26
CA ILE A 248 -23.00 4.80 23.99
C ILE A 248 -22.72 4.82 22.49
N THR A 249 -22.53 6.00 21.91
CA THR A 249 -22.19 6.11 20.48
C THR A 249 -20.82 5.49 20.19
N ILE A 250 -20.64 4.94 18.99
CA ILE A 250 -19.36 4.31 18.62
C ILE A 250 -18.21 5.30 18.74
N GLU A 251 -18.41 6.57 18.36
CA GLU A 251 -17.37 7.60 18.39
C GLU A 251 -16.84 7.87 19.80
N ASN A 252 -17.66 7.61 20.83
CA ASN A 252 -17.31 7.80 22.23
C ASN A 252 -16.64 6.57 22.87
N ARG A 253 -16.38 5.49 22.11
CA ARG A 253 -15.70 4.29 22.60
C ARG A 253 -14.20 4.32 22.27
N GLY A 254 -13.40 3.47 22.92
CA GLY A 254 -11.96 3.38 22.61
C GLY A 254 -11.70 2.96 21.16
N LYS A 255 -10.70 3.54 20.49
CA LYS A 255 -10.46 3.38 19.04
C LYS A 255 -10.41 1.93 18.55
N GLY A 256 -9.78 1.04 19.30
CA GLY A 256 -9.75 -0.38 18.96
C GLY A 256 -11.12 -1.06 19.01
N GLU A 257 -11.97 -0.66 19.95
CA GLU A 257 -13.37 -1.13 20.02
C GLU A 257 -14.19 -0.52 18.87
N GLN A 258 -13.93 0.73 18.48
CA GLN A 258 -14.58 1.33 17.31
C GLN A 258 -14.27 0.54 16.04
N CYS A 259 -12.99 0.23 15.78
CA CYS A 259 -12.57 -0.56 14.63
C CYS A 259 -13.26 -1.94 14.61
N PHE A 260 -13.32 -2.60 15.76
CA PHE A 260 -13.95 -3.91 15.89
C PHE A 260 -15.46 -3.83 15.64
N ILE A 261 -16.19 -2.91 16.29
CA ILE A 261 -17.63 -2.75 16.09
C ILE A 261 -17.92 -2.38 14.63
N LYS A 262 -17.13 -1.49 14.02
CA LYS A 262 -17.32 -1.08 12.63
C LYS A 262 -17.18 -2.25 11.67
N THR A 263 -16.15 -3.07 11.88
CA THR A 263 -15.90 -4.25 11.05
C THR A 263 -16.97 -5.33 11.29
N GLU A 264 -17.29 -5.62 12.55
CA GLU A 264 -18.31 -6.59 12.92
C GLU A 264 -19.68 -6.24 12.33
N PHE A 265 -20.09 -4.97 12.40
CA PHE A 265 -21.38 -4.53 11.84
C PHE A 265 -21.40 -4.66 10.31
N ALA A 266 -20.27 -4.45 9.64
CA ALA A 266 -20.14 -4.67 8.20
C ALA A 266 -20.26 -6.16 7.82
N LEU A 267 -19.72 -7.07 8.65
CA LEU A 267 -19.68 -8.51 8.37
C LEU A 267 -20.96 -9.26 8.80
N ARG A 268 -21.66 -8.81 9.84
CA ARG A 268 -22.79 -9.53 10.48
C ARG A 268 -24.04 -9.73 9.61
N ARG A 269 -24.06 -9.35 8.33
CA ARG A 269 -25.28 -9.39 7.50
C ARG A 269 -25.27 -10.33 6.28
N HIS A 270 -24.50 -11.41 6.35
CA HIS A 270 -24.68 -12.56 5.45
C HIS A 270 -26.05 -13.26 5.59
N GLU A 271 -26.80 -13.02 6.68
CA GLU A 271 -28.08 -13.69 6.93
C GLU A 271 -29.33 -12.90 6.50
N ALA A 272 -29.21 -11.60 6.16
CA ALA A 272 -30.37 -10.73 5.94
C ALA A 272 -30.26 -9.88 4.67
N LYS A 273 -30.33 -10.53 3.50
CA LYS A 273 -30.71 -10.00 2.16
C LYS A 273 -29.98 -8.76 1.60
N GLY A 274 -28.93 -8.27 2.26
CA GLY A 274 -28.09 -7.17 1.81
C GLY A 274 -26.63 -7.61 1.76
N GLU A 275 -26.22 -8.24 0.67
CA GLU A 275 -24.86 -8.80 0.54
C GLU A 275 -23.83 -7.67 0.36
N LEU A 276 -22.94 -7.50 1.35
CA LEU A 276 -21.71 -6.72 1.22
C LEU A 276 -20.75 -7.54 0.37
N HIS A 277 -20.40 -7.03 -0.82
CA HIS A 277 -19.59 -7.76 -1.77
C HIS A 277 -18.09 -7.55 -1.59
N ALA A 278 -17.68 -6.33 -1.21
CA ALA A 278 -16.28 -5.99 -1.00
C ALA A 278 -16.06 -5.16 0.27
N LEU A 279 -15.02 -5.49 1.04
CA LEU A 279 -14.59 -4.72 2.20
C LEU A 279 -13.15 -4.23 1.98
N LEU A 280 -12.97 -2.92 2.03
CA LEU A 280 -11.67 -2.24 1.90
C LEU A 280 -11.23 -1.79 3.30
N LEU A 281 -10.10 -2.30 3.79
CA LEU A 281 -9.55 -1.99 5.11
C LEU A 281 -8.20 -1.30 4.97
N GLU A 282 -8.08 -0.12 5.54
CA GLU A 282 -6.81 0.63 5.59
C GLU A 282 -6.22 0.63 7.00
N GLU A 283 -4.99 0.11 7.08
CA GLU A 283 -4.14 0.04 8.26
C GLU A 283 -4.85 -0.48 9.52
N PRO A 284 -5.67 -1.55 9.45
CA PRO A 284 -6.54 -2.00 10.55
C PRO A 284 -5.82 -2.20 11.89
N GLU A 285 -4.49 -2.35 11.87
CA GLU A 285 -3.62 -2.48 13.03
C GLU A 285 -3.39 -1.23 13.88
N ASN A 286 -3.55 -0.01 13.33
CA ASN A 286 -3.12 1.24 13.98
C ASN A 286 -3.73 1.47 15.38
N HIS A 287 -4.85 0.82 15.68
CA HIS A 287 -5.56 0.95 16.96
C HIS A 287 -5.89 -0.40 17.61
N LEU A 288 -5.32 -1.49 17.11
CA LEU A 288 -5.52 -2.83 17.63
C LEU A 288 -4.24 -3.36 18.26
N SER A 289 -4.38 -4.05 19.40
CA SER A 289 -3.28 -4.87 19.88
C SER A 289 -3.04 -6.03 18.91
N HIS A 290 -1.82 -6.55 18.89
CA HIS A 290 -1.44 -7.67 18.03
C HIS A 290 -2.42 -8.86 18.09
N THR A 291 -2.90 -9.19 19.29
CA THR A 291 -3.90 -10.26 19.51
C THR A 291 -5.27 -9.92 18.91
N LYS A 292 -5.76 -8.68 19.09
CA LYS A 292 -7.05 -8.26 18.54
C LYS A 292 -7.02 -8.16 17.01
N MET A 293 -5.88 -7.74 16.47
CA MET A 293 -5.67 -7.73 15.03
C MET A 293 -5.71 -9.14 14.45
N LYS A 294 -5.02 -10.09 15.09
CA LYS A 294 -5.06 -11.51 14.69
C LYS A 294 -6.50 -12.04 14.68
N LEU A 295 -7.27 -11.77 15.74
CA LEU A 295 -8.68 -12.17 15.81
C LEU A 295 -9.49 -11.55 14.66
N LEU A 296 -9.30 -10.26 14.38
CA LEU A 296 -9.97 -9.57 13.28
C LEU A 296 -9.65 -10.25 11.94
N VAL A 297 -8.38 -10.55 11.67
CA VAL A 297 -7.95 -11.24 10.46
C VAL A 297 -8.56 -12.63 10.34
N GLU A 298 -8.54 -13.43 11.40
CA GLU A 298 -9.13 -14.78 11.40
C GLU A 298 -10.64 -14.73 11.11
N GLN A 299 -11.36 -13.76 11.70
CA GLN A 299 -12.78 -13.55 11.43
C GLN A 299 -13.05 -13.11 9.99
N LEU A 300 -12.24 -12.19 9.47
CA LEU A 300 -12.34 -11.69 8.11
C LEU A 300 -12.05 -12.79 7.08
N ALA A 301 -11.00 -13.58 7.29
CA ALA A 301 -10.65 -14.70 6.41
C ALA A 301 -11.72 -15.81 6.40
N ALA A 302 -12.49 -15.95 7.48
CA ALA A 302 -13.59 -16.91 7.57
C ALA A 302 -14.91 -16.41 6.93
N THR A 303 -14.99 -15.14 6.51
CA THR A 303 -16.24 -14.58 5.96
C THR A 303 -16.41 -15.01 4.50
N ALA A 304 -17.25 -16.03 4.28
CA ALA A 304 -17.63 -16.45 2.94
C ALA A 304 -18.50 -15.38 2.26
N GLY A 305 -18.30 -15.13 0.97
CA GLY A 305 -19.16 -14.21 0.20
C GLY A 305 -18.86 -12.72 0.38
N THR A 306 -17.67 -12.35 0.86
CA THR A 306 -17.18 -10.97 0.83
C THR A 306 -15.72 -10.97 0.39
N GLN A 307 -15.40 -10.22 -0.66
CA GLN A 307 -14.02 -10.02 -1.12
C GLN A 307 -13.33 -9.00 -0.21
N LEU A 308 -12.13 -9.33 0.26
CA LEU A 308 -11.42 -8.51 1.24
C LEU A 308 -10.19 -7.86 0.63
N PHE A 309 -10.01 -6.57 0.88
CA PHE A 309 -8.82 -5.81 0.52
C PHE A 309 -8.24 -5.19 1.77
N ILE A 310 -7.01 -5.56 2.13
CA ILE A 310 -6.32 -5.03 3.31
C ILE A 310 -5.08 -4.28 2.83
N ALA A 311 -4.99 -2.99 3.13
CA ALA A 311 -3.76 -2.22 3.00
C ALA A 311 -3.04 -2.16 4.35
N THR A 312 -1.79 -2.61 4.39
CA THR A 312 -0.96 -2.65 5.61
C THR A 312 0.51 -2.40 5.29
N HIS A 313 1.23 -1.79 6.21
CA HIS A 313 2.69 -1.72 6.22
C HIS A 313 3.33 -2.66 7.26
N SER A 314 2.53 -3.37 8.05
CA SER A 314 3.01 -4.21 9.13
C SER A 314 3.47 -5.58 8.66
N SER A 315 4.80 -5.78 8.67
CA SER A 315 5.42 -7.07 8.36
C SER A 315 4.92 -8.19 9.28
N HIS A 316 4.65 -7.91 10.56
CA HIS A 316 4.12 -8.88 11.52
C HIS A 316 2.72 -9.38 11.19
N ILE A 317 1.94 -8.58 10.48
CA ILE A 317 0.59 -8.92 10.07
C ILE A 317 0.64 -9.72 8.78
N CYS A 318 1.48 -9.28 7.86
CA CYS A 318 1.69 -9.92 6.58
C CYS A 318 2.27 -11.33 6.69
N SER A 319 3.08 -11.65 7.71
CA SER A 319 3.57 -13.03 7.90
C SER A 319 2.47 -13.99 8.36
N ARG A 320 1.34 -13.48 8.87
CA ARG A 320 0.20 -14.27 9.36
C ARG A 320 -0.95 -14.32 8.37
N LEU A 321 -1.11 -13.26 7.57
CA LEU A 321 -1.94 -13.26 6.38
C LEU A 321 -1.20 -14.09 5.33
N ASP A 322 -1.75 -15.23 4.96
CA ASP A 322 -1.16 -16.11 3.96
C ASP A 322 -0.60 -15.33 2.74
N LEU A 323 0.73 -15.33 2.62
CA LEU A 323 1.49 -14.56 1.63
C LEU A 323 1.10 -14.90 0.18
N ARG A 324 0.38 -16.00 -0.06
CA ARG A 324 -0.24 -16.32 -1.35
C ARG A 324 -1.21 -15.24 -1.84
N HIS A 325 -1.78 -14.46 -0.91
CA HIS A 325 -2.73 -13.38 -1.18
C HIS A 325 -2.08 -11.99 -1.15
N ALA A 326 -0.76 -11.90 -0.97
CA ALA A 326 -0.02 -10.65 -0.94
C ALA A 326 0.17 -10.04 -2.34
N LEU A 327 -0.13 -8.76 -2.44
CA LEU A 327 0.19 -7.83 -3.52
C LEU A 327 1.20 -6.83 -2.98
N LEU A 328 2.45 -6.98 -3.40
CA LEU A 328 3.57 -6.16 -2.97
C LEU A 328 3.66 -4.92 -3.87
N LEU A 329 3.60 -3.73 -3.29
CA LEU A 329 3.78 -2.44 -3.95
C LEU A 329 5.20 -1.92 -3.67
N GLY A 330 6.01 -1.85 -4.71
CA GLY A 330 7.36 -1.29 -4.68
C GLY A 330 7.38 0.24 -4.72
N SER A 331 8.59 0.78 -4.59
CA SER A 331 8.82 2.23 -4.57
C SER A 331 8.65 2.90 -5.94
N ASP A 332 9.02 2.21 -7.02
CA ASP A 332 9.03 2.73 -8.40
C ASP A 332 7.71 2.45 -9.17
N GLN A 333 6.57 2.49 -8.48
CA GLN A 333 5.24 2.15 -9.04
C GLN A 333 5.13 0.71 -9.58
N GLN A 334 6.15 -0.12 -9.37
CA GLN A 334 6.09 -1.54 -9.67
C GLN A 334 5.27 -2.26 -8.61
N ALA A 335 4.49 -3.23 -9.05
CA ALA A 335 3.73 -4.09 -8.18
C ALA A 335 3.89 -5.54 -8.62
N GLY A 336 3.93 -6.44 -7.65
CA GLY A 336 4.15 -7.85 -7.89
C GLY A 336 3.37 -8.73 -6.92
N ARG A 337 3.07 -9.95 -7.35
CA ARG A 337 2.51 -11.00 -6.49
C ARG A 337 3.59 -12.04 -6.26
N LEU A 338 3.63 -12.64 -5.08
CA LEU A 338 4.55 -13.76 -4.83
C LEU A 338 4.27 -14.96 -5.75
N LYS A 339 3.02 -15.11 -6.22
CA LYS A 339 2.62 -16.08 -7.25
C LYS A 339 3.25 -15.82 -8.63
N ALA A 340 3.78 -14.63 -8.89
CA ALA A 340 4.47 -14.30 -10.14
C ALA A 340 5.94 -14.74 -10.13
N LEU A 341 6.47 -15.15 -8.97
CA LEU A 341 7.79 -15.76 -8.84
C LEU A 341 7.74 -17.23 -9.30
N THR A 342 8.90 -17.81 -9.57
CA THR A 342 9.04 -19.24 -9.83
C THR A 342 8.50 -20.07 -8.66
N GLU A 343 7.87 -21.21 -8.95
CA GLU A 343 7.24 -22.06 -7.93
C GLU A 343 8.17 -22.42 -6.75
N PRO A 344 9.47 -22.75 -6.95
CA PRO A 344 10.39 -22.99 -5.84
C PRO A 344 10.62 -21.76 -4.96
N THR A 345 10.72 -20.56 -5.56
CA THR A 345 10.91 -19.29 -4.83
C THR A 345 9.63 -18.89 -4.09
N ALA A 346 8.49 -18.96 -4.76
CA ALA A 346 7.18 -18.71 -4.17
C ALA A 346 6.93 -19.65 -2.97
N SER A 347 7.13 -20.96 -3.15
CA SER A 347 6.95 -21.96 -2.09
C SER A 347 7.90 -21.73 -0.91
N PHE A 348 9.13 -21.29 -1.15
CA PHE A 348 10.09 -20.94 -0.09
C PHE A 348 9.56 -19.79 0.77
N PHE A 349 9.17 -18.67 0.15
CA PHE A 349 8.66 -17.51 0.88
C PHE A 349 7.30 -17.77 1.55
N MET A 350 6.48 -18.67 1.01
CA MET A 350 5.17 -19.02 1.57
C MET A 350 5.24 -20.01 2.75
N LYS A 351 6.22 -20.91 2.80
CA LYS A 351 6.31 -21.97 3.84
C LYS A 351 6.89 -21.50 5.17
N ALA A 352 7.73 -20.47 5.14
CA ALA A 352 8.32 -19.85 6.32
C ALA A 352 8.43 -18.35 6.04
N PRO A 353 7.33 -17.58 6.21
CA PRO A 353 7.36 -16.14 6.01
C PRO A 353 8.19 -15.48 7.12
N ASP A 354 9.51 -15.50 6.96
CA ASP A 354 10.41 -14.74 7.82
C ASP A 354 10.16 -13.25 7.58
N ASN A 355 10.20 -12.46 8.67
CA ASN A 355 10.08 -11.01 8.61
C ASN A 355 11.01 -10.41 7.53
N ASN A 356 12.16 -11.05 7.29
CA ASN A 356 13.16 -10.67 6.28
C ASN A 356 12.60 -10.56 4.86
N VAL A 357 11.65 -11.41 4.44
CA VAL A 357 11.08 -11.35 3.08
C VAL A 357 10.23 -10.09 2.91
N LEU A 358 9.47 -9.77 3.95
CA LEU A 358 8.60 -8.60 3.97
C LEU A 358 9.42 -7.33 4.13
N GLU A 359 10.38 -7.31 5.06
CA GLU A 359 11.34 -6.21 5.19
C GLU A 359 12.08 -5.97 3.87
N PHE A 360 12.51 -7.04 3.18
CA PHE A 360 13.08 -6.94 1.85
C PHE A 360 12.10 -6.30 0.85
N ALA A 361 10.88 -6.82 0.75
CA ALA A 361 9.87 -6.33 -0.19
C ALA A 361 9.46 -4.86 0.05
N LEU A 362 9.59 -4.38 1.28
CA LEU A 362 9.29 -3.01 1.69
C LEU A 362 10.48 -2.05 1.48
N SER A 363 11.68 -2.57 1.24
CA SER A 363 12.91 -1.77 1.15
C SER A 363 13.15 -1.19 -0.26
N LYS A 364 13.76 -0.01 -0.34
CA LYS A 364 14.24 0.56 -1.61
C LYS A 364 15.62 0.05 -1.99
N LYS A 365 16.52 -0.01 -1.02
CA LYS A 365 17.91 -0.47 -1.15
C LYS A 365 18.18 -1.52 -0.08
N VAL A 366 18.80 -2.62 -0.47
CA VAL A 366 19.12 -3.73 0.43
C VAL A 366 20.56 -4.17 0.26
N ILE A 367 21.27 -4.34 1.38
CA ILE A 367 22.48 -5.15 1.46
C ILE A 367 22.07 -6.52 2.00
N LEU A 368 22.21 -7.55 1.17
CA LEU A 368 22.05 -8.94 1.60
C LEU A 368 23.40 -9.46 2.09
N VAL A 369 23.42 -10.07 3.27
CA VAL A 369 24.61 -10.72 3.82
C VAL A 369 24.33 -12.19 4.10
N GLU A 370 25.36 -13.03 4.01
CA GLU A 370 25.21 -14.48 4.12
C GLU A 370 24.87 -14.94 5.55
N GLY A 371 25.49 -14.34 6.57
CA GLY A 371 25.31 -14.74 7.96
C GLY A 371 25.37 -13.61 9.00
N ASP A 372 25.33 -14.02 10.27
CA ASP A 372 25.24 -13.11 11.41
C ASP A 372 26.52 -12.32 11.65
N ALA A 373 27.69 -12.86 11.29
CA ALA A 373 28.97 -12.19 11.50
C ALA A 373 29.09 -10.91 10.68
N GLU A 374 28.71 -10.98 9.40
CA GLU A 374 28.58 -9.85 8.50
C GLU A 374 27.51 -8.90 9.02
N PHE A 375 26.32 -9.40 9.35
CA PHE A 375 25.20 -8.60 9.83
C PHE A 375 25.55 -7.76 11.07
N ILE A 376 26.30 -8.32 12.02
CA ILE A 376 26.74 -7.61 13.23
C ILE A 376 27.71 -6.47 12.90
N LEU A 377 28.63 -6.66 11.94
CA LEU A 377 29.70 -5.69 11.67
C LEU A 377 29.36 -4.69 10.56
N ILE A 378 28.47 -5.04 9.64
CA ILE A 378 28.26 -4.27 8.41
C ILE A 378 27.77 -2.85 8.67
N GLU A 379 27.00 -2.60 9.74
CA GLU A 379 26.56 -1.24 10.10
C GLU A 379 27.75 -0.33 10.46
N GLU A 380 28.70 -0.83 11.26
CA GLU A 380 29.91 -0.09 11.62
C GLU A 380 30.85 0.08 10.42
N LEU A 381 31.02 -0.97 9.61
CA LEU A 381 31.82 -0.92 8.39
C LEU A 381 31.22 0.07 7.37
N TYR A 382 29.89 0.11 7.25
CA TYR A 382 29.16 1.06 6.43
C TYR A 382 29.47 2.48 6.86
N LYS A 383 29.26 2.78 8.15
CA LYS A 383 29.49 4.11 8.72
C LYS A 383 30.90 4.64 8.46
N LYS A 384 31.89 3.77 8.57
CA LYS A 384 33.28 4.12 8.28
C LYS A 384 33.55 4.43 6.81
N HIS A 385 32.81 3.79 5.90
CA HIS A 385 33.02 3.92 4.47
C HIS A 385 32.04 4.86 3.76
N SER A 386 31.10 5.45 4.50
CA SER A 386 30.06 6.36 4.01
C SER A 386 30.21 7.80 4.52
N ASN A 387 31.41 8.19 5.00
CA ASN A 387 31.69 9.47 5.67
C ASN A 387 30.85 9.69 6.95
N GLY A 388 30.64 8.64 7.73
CA GLY A 388 29.91 8.70 9.00
C GLY A 388 28.40 8.57 8.89
N ARG A 389 27.85 8.43 7.68
CA ARG A 389 26.41 8.17 7.44
C ARG A 389 26.03 6.75 7.83
N THR A 390 24.81 6.53 8.27
CA THR A 390 24.34 5.19 8.63
C THR A 390 23.51 4.59 7.49
N PRO A 391 23.38 3.24 7.42
CA PRO A 391 22.50 2.61 6.45
C PRO A 391 21.09 3.21 6.45
N GLN A 392 20.55 3.51 7.63
CA GLN A 392 19.21 4.09 7.79
C GLN A 392 19.11 5.49 7.17
N THR A 393 20.13 6.35 7.33
CA THR A 393 20.14 7.68 6.70
C THR A 393 20.14 7.62 5.18
N ASP A 394 20.74 6.56 4.62
CA ASP A 394 20.84 6.33 3.18
C ASP A 394 19.70 5.41 2.65
N GLN A 395 18.70 5.10 3.50
CA GLN A 395 17.58 4.20 3.18
C GLN A 395 18.02 2.79 2.72
N VAL A 396 19.13 2.31 3.27
CA VAL A 396 19.69 0.97 3.02
C VAL A 396 19.32 0.04 4.17
N HIS A 397 18.55 -0.99 3.87
CA HIS A 397 18.26 -2.08 4.79
C HIS A 397 19.32 -3.18 4.69
N ILE A 398 19.70 -3.77 5.81
CA ILE A 398 20.66 -4.88 5.86
C ILE A 398 19.86 -6.12 6.27
N ILE A 399 19.98 -7.19 5.51
CA ILE A 399 19.24 -8.44 5.75
C ILE A 399 20.21 -9.62 5.71
N SER A 400 20.29 -10.36 6.83
CA SER A 400 20.94 -11.67 6.89
C SER A 400 20.00 -12.72 6.32
N ILE A 401 20.46 -13.49 5.34
CA ILE A 401 19.63 -14.53 4.69
C ILE A 401 19.92 -15.95 5.20
N GLY A 402 20.88 -16.11 6.12
CA GLY A 402 21.18 -17.37 6.79
C GLY A 402 21.61 -18.49 5.83
N GLY A 403 22.44 -18.17 4.83
CA GLY A 403 22.96 -19.11 3.82
C GLY A 403 22.85 -18.60 2.38
N THR A 404 22.70 -19.50 1.40
CA THR A 404 22.88 -19.17 -0.04
C THR A 404 21.60 -18.84 -0.81
N SER A 405 20.53 -18.42 -0.11
CA SER A 405 19.20 -18.13 -0.70
C SER A 405 19.15 -16.84 -1.54
N PHE A 406 20.29 -16.22 -1.86
CA PHE A 406 20.39 -14.97 -2.62
C PHE A 406 19.57 -14.96 -3.91
N LYS A 407 19.56 -16.04 -4.70
CA LYS A 407 18.82 -16.09 -5.98
C LYS A 407 17.33 -15.79 -5.81
N ARG A 408 16.74 -16.26 -4.71
CA ARG A 408 15.31 -16.06 -4.39
C ARG A 408 15.02 -14.60 -4.09
N TYR A 409 15.89 -13.95 -3.31
CA TYR A 409 15.80 -12.52 -3.01
C TYR A 409 16.07 -11.65 -4.23
N LEU A 410 17.01 -12.05 -5.09
CA LEU A 410 17.29 -11.35 -6.36
C LEU A 410 16.08 -11.42 -7.31
N GLU A 411 15.40 -12.56 -7.37
CA GLU A 411 14.17 -12.71 -8.15
C GLU A 411 13.06 -11.78 -7.64
N LEU A 412 12.85 -11.73 -6.33
CA LEU A 412 11.89 -10.81 -5.70
C LEU A 412 12.30 -9.34 -5.92
N GLY A 413 13.59 -9.02 -5.81
CA GLY A 413 14.10 -7.67 -6.01
C GLY A 413 13.90 -7.21 -7.45
N LYS A 414 14.10 -8.10 -8.42
CA LYS A 414 13.82 -7.84 -9.84
C LYS A 414 12.34 -7.55 -10.09
N LEU A 415 11.44 -8.28 -9.45
CA LEU A 415 10.00 -8.09 -9.57
C LEU A 415 9.52 -6.74 -9.01
N LEU A 416 10.17 -6.24 -7.94
CA LEU A 416 9.77 -5.03 -7.23
C LEU A 416 10.65 -3.80 -7.53
N GLY A 417 11.69 -3.96 -8.35
CA GLY A 417 12.62 -2.89 -8.70
C GLY A 417 13.56 -2.48 -7.56
N ILE A 418 13.85 -3.37 -6.62
CA ILE A 418 14.67 -3.07 -5.43
C ILE A 418 16.15 -3.01 -5.82
N ARG A 419 16.93 -2.09 -5.26
CA ARG A 419 18.40 -2.11 -5.48
C ARG A 419 19.07 -3.04 -4.47
N VAL A 420 19.84 -4.03 -4.94
CA VAL A 420 20.39 -5.10 -4.08
C VAL A 420 21.90 -5.25 -4.25
N ALA A 421 22.65 -5.02 -3.16
CA ALA A 421 24.04 -5.42 -3.04
C ALA A 421 24.12 -6.74 -2.25
N ALA A 422 24.49 -7.83 -2.90
CA ALA A 422 24.59 -9.14 -2.25
C ALA A 422 26.04 -9.45 -1.91
N ILE A 423 26.36 -9.44 -0.62
CA ILE A 423 27.67 -9.78 -0.07
C ILE A 423 27.70 -11.28 0.20
N ARG A 424 28.60 -11.99 -0.48
CA ARG A 424 28.65 -13.45 -0.47
C ARG A 424 30.08 -13.94 -0.28
N ASP A 425 30.24 -15.05 0.44
CA ASP A 425 31.49 -15.81 0.46
C ASP A 425 31.76 -16.48 -0.90
N ASN A 426 33.04 -16.58 -1.27
CA ASN A 426 33.44 -17.24 -2.51
C ASN A 426 33.63 -18.76 -2.33
N ASP A 427 33.65 -19.25 -1.08
CA ASP A 427 33.78 -20.67 -0.73
C ASP A 427 34.99 -21.39 -1.39
N GLY A 428 36.01 -20.63 -1.80
CA GLY A 428 37.21 -21.13 -2.48
C GLY A 428 37.10 -21.23 -4.00
N ASP A 429 36.03 -20.74 -4.61
CA ASP A 429 35.88 -20.63 -6.08
C ASP A 429 34.99 -19.42 -6.46
N TYR A 430 35.61 -18.24 -6.56
CA TYR A 430 34.94 -17.00 -6.94
C TYR A 430 34.22 -17.09 -8.29
N GLN A 431 34.85 -17.69 -9.29
CA GLN A 431 34.29 -17.74 -10.65
C GLN A 431 32.99 -18.55 -10.66
N GLN A 432 33.01 -19.75 -10.07
CA GLN A 432 31.85 -20.63 -10.06
C GLN A 432 30.77 -20.11 -9.13
N HIS A 433 31.12 -19.74 -7.89
CA HIS A 433 30.14 -19.45 -6.84
C HIS A 433 29.58 -18.03 -6.88
N CYS A 434 30.35 -17.03 -7.30
CA CYS A 434 29.94 -15.62 -7.28
C CYS A 434 29.61 -15.05 -8.66
N VAL A 435 30.20 -15.58 -9.74
CA VAL A 435 29.97 -15.09 -11.11
C VAL A 435 28.98 -15.96 -11.88
N GLU A 436 29.36 -17.20 -12.23
CA GLU A 436 28.54 -18.05 -13.11
C GLU A 436 27.21 -18.44 -12.45
N ASN A 437 27.21 -18.73 -11.15
CA ASN A 437 26.01 -19.11 -10.41
C ASN A 437 24.91 -18.04 -10.44
N TYR A 438 25.24 -16.75 -10.62
CA TYR A 438 24.29 -15.63 -10.55
C TYR A 438 24.04 -14.90 -11.87
N LYS A 439 24.75 -15.27 -12.93
CA LYS A 439 24.70 -14.60 -14.25
C LYS A 439 23.27 -14.38 -14.77
N GLU A 440 22.38 -15.35 -14.57
CA GLU A 440 20.98 -15.30 -15.02
C GLU A 440 20.02 -14.63 -14.02
N SER A 441 20.44 -14.48 -12.76
CA SER A 441 19.62 -13.91 -11.68
C SER A 441 19.82 -12.40 -11.49
N LEU A 442 20.90 -11.83 -12.03
CA LEU A 442 21.19 -10.41 -11.91
C LEU A 442 20.34 -9.54 -12.85
N TYR A 443 20.11 -8.30 -12.43
CA TYR A 443 19.40 -7.26 -13.18
C TYR A 443 20.11 -5.91 -12.93
N LYS A 444 19.72 -4.86 -13.64
CA LYS A 444 20.40 -3.53 -13.57
C LYS A 444 20.57 -3.01 -12.13
N GLY A 445 19.63 -3.33 -11.25
CA GLY A 445 19.61 -2.90 -9.85
C GLY A 445 20.25 -3.91 -8.88
N ALA A 446 20.94 -4.96 -9.33
CA ALA A 446 21.56 -5.93 -8.44
C ALA A 446 22.99 -6.32 -8.82
N GLN A 447 23.83 -6.50 -7.80
CA GLN A 447 25.22 -6.93 -7.98
C GLN A 447 25.68 -7.85 -6.82
N ILE A 448 26.50 -8.86 -7.16
CA ILE A 448 27.20 -9.71 -6.18
C ILE A 448 28.56 -9.09 -5.86
N PHE A 449 28.90 -9.06 -4.58
CA PHE A 449 30.19 -8.62 -4.05
C PHE A 449 30.80 -9.76 -3.22
N ALA A 450 32.00 -10.18 -3.63
CA ALA A 450 32.76 -11.24 -2.98
C ALA A 450 34.26 -10.96 -3.16
N ASP A 451 35.09 -11.56 -2.30
CA ASP A 451 36.53 -11.51 -2.48
C ASP A 451 36.95 -12.29 -3.74
N LYS A 452 37.86 -11.72 -4.53
CA LYS A 452 38.34 -12.35 -5.78
C LYS A 452 39.48 -13.34 -5.54
N ASP A 453 40.08 -13.29 -4.35
CA ASP A 453 41.11 -14.25 -3.94
C ASP A 453 40.44 -15.45 -3.26
N ASP A 454 40.55 -16.62 -3.88
CA ASP A 454 40.00 -17.88 -3.37
C ASP A 454 40.66 -18.30 -2.04
N ALA A 455 41.83 -17.78 -1.70
CA ALA A 455 42.45 -17.98 -0.38
C ALA A 455 41.74 -17.20 0.74
N ARG A 456 40.92 -16.21 0.38
CA ARG A 456 40.11 -15.38 1.28
C ARG A 456 38.65 -15.82 1.22
N SER A 457 38.43 -17.12 1.43
CA SER A 457 37.19 -17.78 1.00
C SER A 457 35.93 -17.44 1.78
N THR A 458 36.08 -17.00 3.04
CA THR A 458 34.97 -16.56 3.89
C THR A 458 35.22 -15.17 4.46
N PHE A 459 34.15 -14.50 4.87
CA PHE A 459 34.20 -13.21 5.55
C PHE A 459 35.21 -13.17 6.70
N GLU A 460 35.25 -14.20 7.56
CA GLU A 460 36.15 -14.22 8.72
C GLU A 460 37.62 -14.26 8.32
N ILE A 461 37.95 -14.97 7.23
CA ILE A 461 39.32 -15.07 6.72
C ILE A 461 39.75 -13.71 6.18
N GLY A 462 38.94 -13.10 5.30
CA GLY A 462 39.22 -11.78 4.74
C GLY A 462 39.32 -10.71 5.83
N LEU A 463 38.37 -10.70 6.77
CA LEU A 463 38.35 -9.76 7.88
C LEU A 463 39.58 -9.91 8.78
N TYR A 464 39.97 -11.14 9.13
CA TYR A 464 41.18 -11.40 9.93
C TYR A 464 42.44 -10.89 9.23
N GLN A 465 42.60 -11.16 7.94
CA GLN A 465 43.80 -10.75 7.20
C GLN A 465 43.94 -9.23 7.15
N ASP A 466 42.84 -8.51 6.92
CA ASP A 466 42.85 -7.04 6.85
C ASP A 466 42.98 -6.38 8.24
N ASN A 467 42.67 -7.11 9.31
CA ASN A 467 42.62 -6.59 10.69
C ASN A 467 43.49 -7.38 11.67
N LYS A 468 44.55 -8.03 11.17
CA LYS A 468 45.33 -9.02 11.92
C LYS A 468 45.80 -8.53 13.29
N ALA A 469 46.33 -7.31 13.37
CA ALA A 469 46.79 -6.72 14.62
C ALA A 469 45.66 -6.60 15.67
N ALA A 470 44.48 -6.12 15.26
CA ALA A 470 43.35 -5.96 16.16
C ALA A 470 42.77 -7.31 16.60
N CYS A 471 42.69 -8.28 15.69
CA CYS A 471 42.23 -9.64 15.98
C CYS A 471 43.21 -10.39 16.90
N ASP A 472 44.50 -10.34 16.62
CA ASP A 472 45.53 -11.00 17.43
C ASP A 472 45.58 -10.39 18.85
N GLU A 473 45.53 -9.07 18.97
CA GLU A 473 45.49 -8.41 20.29
C GLU A 473 44.27 -8.84 21.12
N LEU A 474 43.10 -8.95 20.49
CA LEU A 474 41.85 -9.27 21.18
C LEU A 474 41.73 -10.77 21.52
N PHE A 475 42.18 -11.65 20.63
CA PHE A 475 41.87 -13.08 20.72
C PHE A 475 43.07 -13.98 21.01
N ALA A 476 44.33 -13.54 20.84
CA ALA A 476 45.48 -14.41 21.05
C ALA A 476 45.68 -14.79 22.53
N ALA A 477 45.38 -13.88 23.45
CA ALA A 477 45.53 -14.13 24.88
C ALA A 477 44.61 -15.29 25.34
N GLY A 478 45.22 -16.38 25.82
CA GLY A 478 44.50 -17.56 26.31
C GLY A 478 44.27 -18.68 25.29
N ARG A 479 44.70 -18.54 24.03
CA ARG A 479 44.59 -19.60 23.01
C ARG A 479 45.83 -20.47 23.01
N LYS A 480 45.67 -21.74 23.44
CA LYS A 480 46.76 -22.74 23.47
C LYS A 480 46.67 -23.79 22.36
N LYS A 481 45.52 -23.89 21.65
CA LYS A 481 45.21 -24.98 20.71
C LYS A 481 44.71 -24.55 19.33
N LEU A 482 44.24 -23.32 19.18
CA LEU A 482 43.73 -22.78 17.92
C LEU A 482 44.48 -21.49 17.62
N THR A 483 44.77 -21.25 16.35
CA THR A 483 45.11 -19.92 15.85
C THR A 483 43.91 -18.98 15.98
N VAL A 484 44.15 -17.68 15.93
CA VAL A 484 43.07 -16.67 16.01
C VAL A 484 42.08 -16.83 14.87
N GLN A 485 42.56 -17.06 13.65
CA GLN A 485 41.71 -17.31 12.48
C GLN A 485 40.82 -18.55 12.66
N GLU A 486 41.38 -19.68 13.12
CA GLU A 486 40.59 -20.90 13.39
C GLU A 486 39.55 -20.70 14.50
N TYR A 487 39.87 -19.88 15.51
CA TYR A 487 38.90 -19.51 16.53
C TYR A 487 37.74 -18.70 15.93
N MET A 488 38.04 -17.69 15.10
CA MET A 488 37.02 -16.87 14.44
C MET A 488 36.11 -17.71 13.55
N LEU A 489 36.67 -18.63 12.75
CA LEU A 489 35.90 -19.55 11.90
C LEU A 489 34.94 -20.44 12.69
N LYS A 490 35.33 -20.86 13.91
CA LYS A 490 34.48 -21.68 14.78
C LYS A 490 33.49 -20.88 15.62
N ASN A 491 33.65 -19.56 15.73
CA ASN A 491 32.89 -18.69 16.63
C ASN A 491 32.52 -17.39 15.90
N LYS A 492 31.97 -17.52 14.69
CA LYS A 492 31.76 -16.42 13.73
C LYS A 492 31.05 -15.21 14.36
N ALA A 493 29.84 -15.41 14.88
CA ALA A 493 29.03 -14.35 15.47
C ALA A 493 29.64 -13.76 16.76
N ASP A 494 30.16 -14.61 17.67
CA ASP A 494 30.79 -14.15 18.92
C ASP A 494 32.05 -13.33 18.65
N ALA A 495 32.88 -13.75 17.69
CA ALA A 495 34.06 -13.02 17.28
C ALA A 495 33.69 -11.66 16.67
N ALA A 496 32.68 -11.62 15.80
CA ALA A 496 32.16 -10.38 15.22
C ALA A 496 31.66 -9.41 16.30
N PHE A 497 30.91 -9.91 17.29
CA PHE A 497 30.39 -9.10 18.39
C PHE A 497 31.49 -8.54 19.29
N GLU A 498 32.51 -9.33 19.65
CA GLU A 498 33.64 -8.87 20.45
C GLU A 498 34.50 -7.83 19.69
N LEU A 499 34.70 -8.03 18.38
CA LEU A 499 35.39 -7.04 17.52
C LEU A 499 34.61 -5.73 17.47
N LEU A 500 33.28 -5.78 17.28
CA LEU A 500 32.43 -4.60 17.30
C LEU A 500 32.56 -3.84 18.63
N ARG A 501 32.47 -4.54 19.77
CA ARG A 501 32.48 -3.89 21.08
C ARG A 501 33.83 -3.29 21.46
N ARG A 502 34.94 -3.96 21.14
CA ARG A 502 36.26 -3.60 21.68
C ARG A 502 37.23 -3.02 20.67
N LYS A 503 36.97 -3.23 19.37
CA LYS A 503 37.90 -2.88 18.29
C LYS A 503 37.25 -2.15 17.12
N SER A 504 35.97 -1.77 17.19
CA SER A 504 35.23 -1.08 16.11
C SER A 504 36.03 0.02 15.44
N ALA A 505 36.61 0.96 16.21
CA ALA A 505 37.37 2.09 15.70
C ALA A 505 38.61 1.70 14.86
N ALA A 506 39.22 0.54 15.12
CA ALA A 506 40.40 0.06 14.39
C ALA A 506 40.06 -0.79 13.15
N LEU A 507 38.81 -1.27 13.03
CA LEU A 507 38.42 -2.17 11.95
C LEU A 507 38.45 -1.50 10.56
N VAL A 508 39.00 -2.21 9.60
CA VAL A 508 39.01 -1.88 8.17
C VAL A 508 38.11 -2.89 7.45
N ALA A 509 37.18 -2.39 6.65
CA ALA A 509 36.32 -3.22 5.82
C ALA A 509 37.15 -3.89 4.70
N PRO A 510 36.92 -5.20 4.41
CA PRO A 510 37.37 -5.84 3.19
C PRO A 510 36.97 -5.07 1.93
N GLN A 511 37.78 -5.15 0.87
CA GLN A 511 37.59 -4.31 -0.32
C GLN A 511 36.24 -4.53 -1.01
N TYR A 512 35.79 -5.78 -1.15
CA TYR A 512 34.48 -6.06 -1.76
C TYR A 512 33.30 -5.48 -0.97
N ILE A 513 33.42 -5.34 0.36
CA ILE A 513 32.42 -4.69 1.21
C ILE A 513 32.42 -3.18 0.99
N LYS A 514 33.61 -2.57 0.87
CA LYS A 514 33.75 -1.16 0.51
C LYS A 514 33.09 -0.86 -0.83
N ASP A 515 33.35 -1.71 -1.83
CA ASP A 515 32.77 -1.59 -3.16
C ASP A 515 31.24 -1.75 -3.11
N ALA A 516 30.72 -2.67 -2.29
CA ALA A 516 29.28 -2.85 -2.08
C ALA A 516 28.62 -1.60 -1.46
N ILE A 517 29.24 -1.01 -0.44
CA ILE A 517 28.77 0.21 0.23
C ILE A 517 28.80 1.42 -0.71
N ALA A 518 29.83 1.54 -1.53
CA ALA A 518 29.91 2.60 -2.54
C ALA A 518 28.81 2.44 -3.58
N TRP A 519 28.69 1.24 -4.16
CA TRP A 519 27.74 0.96 -5.23
C TRP A 519 26.28 1.07 -4.81
N ILE A 520 25.91 0.68 -3.58
CA ILE A 520 24.51 0.81 -3.12
C ILE A 520 24.12 2.29 -2.90
N ASN A 521 25.12 3.15 -2.69
CA ASN A 521 24.94 4.57 -2.44
C ASN A 521 24.95 5.45 -3.70
N GLU A 522 25.39 4.92 -4.83
CA GLU A 522 25.17 5.49 -6.17
C GLU A 522 23.68 5.45 -6.55
#